data_AF-A0A6M3JE30-F1
#
_entry.id   AF-A0A6M3JE30-F1
#
_cell.length_a   1.000
_cell.length_b   1.000
_cell.length_c   1.000
_cell.angle_alpha   90.00
_cell.angle_beta   90.00
_cell.angle_gamma   90.00
#
_symmetry.space_group_name_H-M   'P 1'
#
loop_
_entity.id
_entity.type
_entity.pdbx_description
1 polymer ?
#
loop_
_entity_poly.entity_id
_entity_poly.type
_entity_poly.pdbx_seq_one_letter_code
_entity_poly.pdbx_strand_id
1 'polypeptide(L)'
;MTVENELVRIGNPIIRAGNAKLVLPEYAMPDLINTTIPSESDLYDDVLTQEYPIGAQLIMGFKGIWRYSKAGAAMTAVGFLKGNYTQCPGKAGNSVGSGFEGALYAAAAAGATSCQIADTAATKNLYQGGLLTVYNDTDSVYEHHYIVGNDASDGTSTTLYLLEGFAKAITTSYGVTIYLSPYYNIRAMSGGYMSALGWAKFSVASGYYFWLQTAGRISGVTGASTWPGQTQYYRDVYSNTDGSLIGYTAGYQKVGFLLERTASDYGDNDIMLQLDYPEG
;
A
#
# COMPACT_ATOMS: atom_id res chain seq x y z
N MET A 1 22.87 18.85 -11.30
CA MET A 1 21.45 18.44 -11.29
C MET A 1 20.72 19.48 -10.48
N THR A 2 20.01 20.38 -11.14
CA THR A 2 19.30 21.48 -10.48
C THR A 2 18.00 20.92 -9.94
N VAL A 3 17.86 20.82 -8.62
CA VAL A 3 16.59 20.48 -7.97
C VAL A 3 15.76 21.75 -8.02
N GLU A 4 14.84 21.83 -8.98
CA GLU A 4 13.81 22.88 -8.98
C GLU A 4 12.85 22.57 -7.82
N ASN A 5 13.12 23.16 -6.65
CA ASN A 5 12.21 23.16 -5.51
C ASN A 5 11.09 24.17 -5.76
N GLU A 6 10.24 23.89 -6.74
CA GLU A 6 8.98 24.62 -6.91
C GLU A 6 7.94 24.00 -5.95
N LEU A 7 8.06 24.33 -4.66
CA LEU A 7 7.05 24.04 -3.64
C LEU A 7 5.87 25.03 -3.79
N VAL A 8 5.24 25.05 -4.97
CA VAL A 8 3.96 25.73 -5.18
C VAL A 8 2.87 24.70 -4.94
N ARG A 9 2.17 24.86 -3.83
CA ARG A 9 1.00 24.05 -3.43
C ARG A 9 0.02 23.93 -4.60
N ILE A 10 -0.10 22.72 -5.14
CA ILE A 10 -1.29 21.98 -5.62
C ILE A 10 -0.72 20.79 -6.41
N GLY A 11 -0.49 19.66 -5.74
CA GLY A 11 -0.04 18.41 -6.34
C GLY A 11 1.07 17.68 -5.58
N ASN A 12 1.17 16.38 -5.83
CA ASN A 12 2.24 15.51 -5.30
C ASN A 12 3.64 16.08 -5.61
N PRO A 13 4.56 16.13 -4.62
CA PRO A 13 5.96 16.43 -4.91
C PRO A 13 6.54 15.39 -5.88
N ILE A 14 7.06 15.85 -7.01
CA ILE A 14 7.65 15.00 -8.04
C ILE A 14 9.15 15.30 -8.15
N ILE A 15 9.96 14.25 -8.03
CA ILE A 15 11.40 14.30 -8.26
C ILE A 15 11.71 13.53 -9.55
N ARG A 16 12.56 14.10 -10.42
CA ARG A 16 12.91 13.50 -11.73
C ARG A 16 14.42 13.35 -11.89
N ALA A 17 14.84 12.22 -12.46
CA ALA A 17 16.21 11.97 -12.89
C ALA A 17 16.20 11.03 -14.11
N GLY A 18 16.51 11.58 -15.28
CA GLY A 18 16.40 10.84 -16.54
C GLY A 18 14.98 10.33 -16.78
N ASN A 19 14.84 9.01 -16.96
CA ASN A 19 13.55 8.34 -17.19
C ASN A 19 12.83 7.89 -15.91
N ALA A 20 13.39 8.21 -14.74
CA ALA A 20 12.78 7.89 -13.46
C ALA A 20 12.01 9.10 -12.88
N LYS A 21 10.83 8.82 -12.32
CA LYS A 21 9.94 9.78 -11.63
C LYS A 21 9.62 9.19 -10.26
N LEU A 22 10.00 9.87 -9.19
CA LEU A 22 9.56 9.58 -7.82
C LEU A 22 8.42 10.54 -7.48
N VAL A 23 7.25 9.99 -7.16
CA VAL A 23 6.05 10.70 -6.75
C VAL A 23 5.84 10.44 -5.28
N LEU A 24 5.99 11.49 -4.48
CA LEU A 24 5.70 11.42 -3.06
C LEU A 24 4.20 11.62 -2.86
N PRO A 25 3.58 10.93 -1.90
CA PRO A 25 2.18 11.17 -1.60
C PRO A 25 1.97 12.61 -1.12
N GLU A 26 0.80 13.18 -1.36
CA GLU A 26 0.43 14.54 -0.90
C GLU A 26 0.59 14.70 0.62
N TYR A 27 0.48 13.59 1.34
CA TYR A 27 0.63 13.50 2.78
C TYR A 27 2.09 13.26 3.26
N ALA A 28 3.09 13.41 2.39
CA ALA A 28 4.49 13.25 2.76
C ALA A 28 4.91 14.31 3.81
N MET A 29 5.36 13.86 4.97
CA MET A 29 5.91 14.78 5.99
C MET A 29 7.32 15.24 5.59
N PRO A 30 7.69 16.52 5.82
CA PRO A 30 8.97 17.08 5.37
C PRO A 30 10.22 16.35 5.88
N ASP A 31 10.13 15.72 7.04
CA ASP A 31 11.22 14.98 7.70
C ASP A 31 11.53 13.62 7.06
N LEU A 32 10.63 13.10 6.20
CA LEU A 32 10.77 11.80 5.52
C LEU A 32 11.04 11.94 4.01
N ILE A 33 11.41 13.12 3.53
CA ILE A 33 11.63 13.37 2.11
C ILE A 33 13.10 13.07 1.77
N ASN A 34 13.44 11.79 1.55
CA ASN A 34 14.61 11.48 0.75
C ASN A 34 14.32 11.92 -0.69
N THR A 35 15.06 12.93 -1.16
CA THR A 35 14.92 13.46 -2.52
C THR A 35 15.76 12.72 -3.55
N THR A 36 16.52 11.70 -3.13
CA THR A 36 17.32 10.88 -4.03
C THR A 36 16.41 9.90 -4.76
N ILE A 37 16.48 9.85 -6.08
CA ILE A 37 15.77 8.82 -6.84
C ILE A 37 16.45 7.47 -6.60
N PRO A 38 15.70 6.44 -6.17
CA PRO A 38 16.23 5.08 -6.06
C PRO A 38 16.86 4.60 -7.37
N SER A 39 18.04 4.03 -7.26
CA SER A 39 18.72 3.29 -8.30
C SER A 39 18.06 1.93 -8.53
N GLU A 40 18.52 1.21 -9.56
CA GLU A 40 18.01 -0.15 -9.81
C GLU A 40 18.38 -1.13 -8.69
N SER A 41 19.55 -0.99 -8.06
CA SER A 41 19.96 -1.88 -6.96
C SER A 41 19.02 -1.77 -5.77
N ASP A 42 18.51 -0.58 -5.50
CA ASP A 42 17.63 -0.29 -4.36
C ASP A 42 16.27 -1.02 -4.47
N LEU A 43 15.93 -1.53 -5.65
CA LEU A 43 14.69 -2.30 -5.88
C LEU A 43 14.82 -3.78 -5.54
N TYR A 44 16.04 -4.22 -5.24
CA TYR A 44 16.39 -5.58 -4.86
C TYR A 44 17.00 -5.63 -3.46
N ASP A 45 16.80 -4.58 -2.67
CA ASP A 45 17.32 -4.45 -1.32
C ASP A 45 16.21 -4.06 -0.34
N ASP A 46 16.39 -4.41 0.92
CA ASP A 46 15.52 -3.99 2.01
C ASP A 46 16.31 -3.26 3.11
N VAL A 47 15.67 -2.25 3.71
CA VAL A 47 16.31 -1.38 4.68
C VAL A 47 15.54 -1.34 5.99
N LEU A 48 16.25 -1.29 7.12
CA LEU A 48 15.62 -1.23 8.43
C LEU A 48 15.01 0.15 8.73
N THR A 49 15.60 1.21 8.17
CA THR A 49 15.17 2.59 8.37
C THR A 49 14.30 3.05 7.22
N GLN A 50 13.18 3.70 7.52
CA GLN A 50 12.31 4.27 6.51
C GLN A 50 13.01 5.43 5.79
N GLU A 51 13.18 5.30 4.48
CA GLU A 51 13.81 6.34 3.64
C GLU A 51 12.78 7.23 2.91
N TYR A 52 11.60 6.67 2.61
CA TYR A 52 10.53 7.36 1.89
C TYR A 52 9.20 7.19 2.63
N PRO A 53 8.21 8.07 2.40
CA PRO A 53 6.85 7.86 2.89
C PRO A 53 6.27 6.55 2.35
N ILE A 54 5.55 5.81 3.19
CA ILE A 54 4.86 4.60 2.75
C ILE A 54 3.87 4.94 1.64
N GLY A 55 3.85 4.14 0.57
CA GLY A 55 3.03 4.37 -0.61
C GLY A 55 3.63 5.30 -1.67
N ALA A 56 4.82 5.87 -1.44
CA ALA A 56 5.55 6.63 -2.46
C ALA A 56 5.69 5.80 -3.75
N GLN A 57 5.46 6.44 -4.90
CA GLN A 57 5.48 5.79 -6.20
C GLN A 57 6.79 6.07 -6.93
N LEU A 58 7.51 5.04 -7.34
CA LEU A 58 8.64 5.16 -8.24
C LEU A 58 8.25 4.59 -9.62
N ILE A 59 8.32 5.43 -10.64
CA ILE A 59 8.12 5.07 -12.04
C ILE A 59 9.50 5.05 -12.71
N MET A 60 9.88 3.93 -13.31
CA MET A 60 11.20 3.77 -13.94
C MET A 60 11.11 3.33 -15.40
N GLY A 61 10.52 4.16 -16.27
CA GLY A 61 10.38 3.86 -17.69
C GLY A 61 9.85 2.44 -17.96
N PHE A 62 10.57 1.64 -18.74
CA PHE A 62 10.17 0.27 -19.08
C PHE A 62 10.19 -0.73 -17.90
N LYS A 63 10.85 -0.39 -16.80
CA LYS A 63 11.00 -1.27 -15.62
C LYS A 63 9.75 -1.27 -14.74
N GLY A 64 8.78 -0.39 -15.01
CA GLY A 64 7.47 -0.41 -14.37
C GLY A 64 7.30 0.59 -13.23
N ILE A 65 6.28 0.30 -12.41
CA ILE A 65 5.84 1.13 -11.28
C ILE A 65 6.09 0.35 -10.00
N TRP A 66 6.56 1.06 -8.98
CA TRP A 66 6.94 0.52 -7.69
C TRP A 66 6.35 1.37 -6.57
N ARG A 67 5.96 0.72 -5.47
CA ARG A 67 5.42 1.37 -4.27
C ARG A 67 6.31 1.09 -3.07
N TYR A 68 6.77 2.14 -2.40
CA TYR A 68 7.56 1.99 -1.18
C TYR A 68 6.69 1.41 -0.07
N SER A 69 7.13 0.30 0.51
CA SER A 69 6.32 -0.57 1.35
C SER A 69 7.10 -0.99 2.58
N LYS A 70 6.37 -1.47 3.60
CA LYS A 70 6.95 -2.07 4.81
C LYS A 70 6.43 -3.49 5.00
N ALA A 71 7.36 -4.41 5.25
CA ALA A 71 7.07 -5.80 5.54
C ALA A 71 6.57 -5.93 7.00
N GLY A 72 5.38 -6.48 7.18
CA GLY A 72 4.85 -6.74 8.53
C GLY A 72 5.16 -8.14 9.07
N ALA A 73 5.78 -8.98 8.25
CA ALA A 73 6.33 -10.28 8.60
C ALA A 73 7.48 -10.60 7.64
N ALA A 74 8.36 -11.54 8.00
CA ALA A 74 9.38 -12.03 7.09
C ALA A 74 8.72 -12.74 5.89
N MET A 75 9.17 -12.42 4.68
CA MET A 75 8.66 -12.95 3.43
C MET A 75 9.79 -13.68 2.72
N THR A 76 9.74 -15.01 2.76
CA THR A 76 10.77 -15.86 2.14
C THR A 76 10.49 -16.16 0.67
N ALA A 77 9.28 -15.85 0.19
CA ALA A 77 8.83 -16.16 -1.15
C ALA A 77 8.97 -14.97 -2.11
N VAL A 78 9.47 -15.25 -3.32
CA VAL A 78 9.30 -14.40 -4.50
C VAL A 78 7.89 -14.67 -5.04
N GLY A 79 7.07 -13.63 -5.19
CA GLY A 79 5.65 -13.83 -5.48
C GLY A 79 4.79 -12.59 -5.32
N PHE A 80 3.49 -12.77 -5.54
CA PHE A 80 2.51 -11.76 -5.15
C PHE A 80 2.45 -11.63 -3.64
N LEU A 81 2.42 -10.39 -3.19
CA LEU A 81 2.25 -10.01 -1.81
C LEU A 81 0.89 -9.34 -1.61
N LYS A 82 0.43 -9.31 -0.37
CA LYS A 82 -0.84 -8.70 0.04
C LYS A 82 -0.62 -7.64 1.11
N GLY A 83 -1.58 -6.74 1.21
CA GLY A 83 -1.63 -5.73 2.26
C GLY A 83 -2.39 -6.21 3.48
N ASN A 84 -2.07 -5.55 4.59
CA ASN A 84 -2.71 -5.64 5.89
C ASN A 84 -2.80 -7.07 6.50
N TYR A 85 -3.14 -7.12 7.78
CA TYR A 85 -3.61 -8.36 8.40
C TYR A 85 -4.86 -8.85 7.67
N THR A 86 -5.11 -10.15 7.73
CA THR A 86 -6.20 -10.90 7.05
C THR A 86 -7.64 -10.40 7.24
N GLN A 87 -7.87 -9.23 7.88
CA GLN A 87 -9.17 -8.77 8.35
C GLN A 87 -9.29 -7.24 8.36
N CYS A 88 -10.53 -6.77 8.22
CA CYS A 88 -10.90 -5.37 8.42
C CYS A 88 -10.67 -4.92 9.88
N PRO A 89 -10.54 -3.60 10.12
CA PRO A 89 -10.54 -3.05 11.48
C PRO A 89 -11.74 -3.54 12.31
N GLY A 90 -11.54 -3.66 13.62
CA GLY A 90 -12.57 -4.02 14.62
C GLY A 90 -13.09 -5.45 14.61
N LYS A 91 -12.60 -6.33 13.73
CA LYS A 91 -12.89 -7.77 13.87
C LYS A 91 -12.39 -8.29 15.22
N ALA A 92 -13.31 -8.89 15.98
CA ALA A 92 -13.04 -9.45 17.30
C ALA A 92 -11.84 -10.42 17.27
N GLY A 93 -10.91 -10.25 18.21
CA GLY A 93 -9.69 -11.04 18.32
C GLY A 93 -8.54 -10.58 17.40
N ASN A 94 -8.69 -9.45 16.70
CA ASN A 94 -7.66 -8.94 15.79
C ASN A 94 -7.43 -7.42 15.93
N SER A 95 -6.99 -7.01 17.13
CA SER A 95 -6.71 -5.62 17.46
C SER A 95 -5.33 -5.12 17.00
N VAL A 96 -4.40 -6.02 16.65
CA VAL A 96 -3.00 -5.65 16.36
C VAL A 96 -2.76 -5.61 14.85
N GLY A 97 -2.50 -4.42 14.32
CA GLY A 97 -1.98 -4.23 12.96
C GLY A 97 -3.00 -4.39 11.83
N SER A 98 -4.31 -4.31 12.15
CA SER A 98 -5.42 -4.32 11.18
C SER A 98 -6.05 -2.94 10.95
N GLY A 99 -5.60 -1.91 11.68
CA GLY A 99 -6.25 -0.60 11.77
C GLY A 99 -6.90 -0.41 13.14
N PHE A 100 -7.85 0.53 13.22
CA PHE A 100 -8.59 0.86 14.44
C PHE A 100 -10.09 0.93 14.17
N GLU A 101 -10.91 0.45 15.09
CA GLU A 101 -12.36 0.72 15.11
C GLU A 101 -12.76 1.07 16.54
N GLY A 102 -13.48 2.17 16.71
CA GLY A 102 -13.84 2.67 18.03
C GLY A 102 -14.49 4.05 17.97
N ALA A 103 -14.20 4.87 18.98
CA ALA A 103 -14.69 6.23 19.08
C ALA A 103 -13.54 7.24 19.11
N LEU A 104 -13.87 8.50 18.85
CA LEU A 104 -12.98 9.61 19.14
C LEU A 104 -12.75 9.73 20.65
N TYR A 105 -11.51 10.01 21.02
CA TYR A 105 -11.14 10.31 22.40
C TYR A 105 -11.56 11.73 22.81
N ALA A 106 -11.48 12.68 21.86
CA ALA A 106 -11.87 14.06 22.07
C ALA A 106 -12.65 14.60 20.86
N ALA A 107 -13.56 15.54 21.12
CA ALA A 107 -14.26 16.26 20.06
C ALA A 107 -13.27 17.11 19.23
N ALA A 108 -13.54 17.26 17.94
CA ALA A 108 -12.76 18.14 17.06
C ALA A 108 -13.69 19.12 16.34
N ALA A 109 -13.26 20.36 16.22
CA ALA A 109 -14.03 21.40 15.54
C ALA A 109 -14.02 21.20 14.02
N ALA A 110 -15.00 21.78 13.32
CA ALA A 110 -14.95 21.90 11.87
C ALA A 110 -13.66 22.62 11.43
N GLY A 111 -13.02 22.11 10.38
CA GLY A 111 -11.74 22.59 9.87
C GLY A 111 -10.51 22.12 10.67
N ALA A 112 -10.67 21.40 11.78
CA ALA A 112 -9.52 20.85 12.50
C ALA A 112 -8.81 19.78 11.65
N THR A 113 -7.51 19.92 11.49
CA THR A 113 -6.63 18.98 10.75
C THR A 113 -5.97 17.94 11.65
N SER A 114 -6.49 17.78 12.87
CA SER A 114 -6.07 16.74 13.80
C SER A 114 -7.22 16.29 14.68
N CYS A 115 -7.16 15.05 15.14
CA CYS A 115 -8.10 14.48 16.10
C CYS A 115 -7.39 13.47 17.00
N GLN A 116 -8.02 13.13 18.13
CA GLN A 116 -7.53 12.09 19.02
C GLN A 116 -8.46 10.87 18.99
N ILE A 117 -7.88 9.69 18.85
CA ILE A 117 -8.57 8.40 18.95
C ILE A 117 -8.17 7.68 20.22
N ALA A 118 -9.03 6.80 20.71
CA ALA A 118 -8.77 5.98 21.91
C ALA A 118 -7.86 4.77 21.62
N ASP A 119 -6.82 4.96 20.80
CA ASP A 119 -5.78 3.96 20.59
C ASP A 119 -4.64 4.20 21.60
N THR A 120 -4.42 3.19 22.45
CA THR A 120 -3.45 3.21 23.56
C THR A 120 -2.10 2.60 23.21
N ALA A 121 -1.95 2.05 22.00
CA ALA A 121 -0.77 1.29 21.59
C ALA A 121 -0.19 1.70 20.24
N ALA A 122 -0.72 2.73 19.60
CA ALA A 122 -0.19 3.20 18.31
C ALA A 122 1.28 3.60 18.43
N THR A 123 2.11 3.09 17.53
CA THR A 123 3.46 3.62 17.34
C THR A 123 3.41 4.86 16.45
N LYS A 124 4.43 5.73 16.53
CA LYS A 124 4.57 6.88 15.64
C LYS A 124 4.42 6.44 14.17
N ASN A 125 3.60 7.17 13.41
CA ASN A 125 3.30 6.92 11.99
C ASN A 125 2.75 5.52 11.65
N LEU A 126 2.15 4.81 12.61
CA LEU A 126 1.40 3.58 12.33
C LEU A 126 0.31 3.82 11.26
N TYR A 127 -0.40 4.94 11.33
CA TYR A 127 -1.53 5.27 10.48
C TYR A 127 -1.17 6.12 9.25
N GLN A 128 0.11 6.41 9.01
CA GLN A 128 0.55 7.22 7.88
C GLN A 128 0.10 6.60 6.53
N GLY A 129 -0.49 7.43 5.67
CA GLY A 129 -1.04 7.03 4.37
C GLY A 129 -2.29 6.14 4.46
N GLY A 130 -2.85 6.00 5.67
CA GLY A 130 -4.12 5.35 5.90
C GLY A 130 -5.32 6.27 5.65
N LEU A 131 -6.51 5.71 5.87
CA LEU A 131 -7.80 6.37 5.72
C LEU A 131 -8.55 6.34 7.05
N LEU A 132 -8.91 7.51 7.57
CA LEU A 132 -9.87 7.69 8.66
C LEU A 132 -11.26 7.84 8.05
N THR A 133 -12.19 6.98 8.47
CA THR A 133 -13.63 7.12 8.23
C THR A 133 -14.30 7.51 9.54
N VAL A 134 -15.03 8.63 9.53
CA VAL A 134 -15.82 9.09 10.67
C VAL A 134 -17.29 8.97 10.32
N TYR A 135 -18.09 8.39 11.21
CA TYR A 135 -19.51 8.17 10.98
C TYR A 135 -20.37 8.34 12.23
N ASN A 136 -21.59 8.85 12.02
CA ASN A 136 -22.62 8.93 13.05
C ASN A 136 -24.01 8.87 12.40
N ASP A 137 -24.80 7.88 12.77
CA ASP A 137 -26.15 7.67 12.21
C ASP A 137 -27.14 8.77 12.63
N THR A 138 -27.01 9.29 13.86
CA THR A 138 -27.91 10.33 14.40
C THR A 138 -27.75 11.64 13.65
N ASP A 139 -26.52 12.02 13.35
CA ASP A 139 -26.20 13.29 12.68
C ASP A 139 -26.05 13.13 11.15
N SER A 140 -26.22 11.91 10.62
CA SER A 140 -26.02 11.56 9.20
C SER A 140 -24.68 12.07 8.67
N VAL A 141 -23.61 11.89 9.47
CA VAL A 141 -22.25 12.26 9.10
C VAL A 141 -21.53 11.01 8.60
N TYR A 142 -20.89 11.13 7.44
CA TYR A 142 -20.00 10.13 6.88
C TYR A 142 -18.89 10.86 6.14
N GLU A 143 -17.69 10.91 6.73
CA GLU A 143 -16.54 11.64 6.19
C GLU A 143 -15.33 10.71 6.06
N HIS A 144 -14.52 10.94 5.03
CA HIS A 144 -13.26 10.24 4.78
C HIS A 144 -12.11 11.23 4.77
N HIS A 145 -11.04 10.89 5.48
CA HIS A 145 -9.88 11.75 5.67
C HIS A 145 -8.59 10.95 5.50
N TYR A 146 -7.68 11.43 4.65
CA TYR A 146 -6.34 10.86 4.54
C TYR A 146 -5.49 11.25 5.73
N ILE A 147 -4.76 10.27 6.28
CA ILE A 147 -3.92 10.45 7.46
C ILE A 147 -2.48 10.73 7.03
N VAL A 148 -1.97 11.89 7.43
CA VAL A 148 -0.59 12.34 7.21
C VAL A 148 0.39 11.63 8.12
N GLY A 149 -0.03 11.37 9.35
CA GLY A 149 0.74 10.65 10.34
C GLY A 149 0.02 10.62 11.68
N ASN A 150 0.70 10.07 12.67
CA ASN A 150 0.22 10.06 14.04
C ASN A 150 1.39 10.08 15.02
N ASP A 151 1.15 10.64 16.19
CA ASP A 151 2.07 10.52 17.32
C ASP A 151 2.10 9.08 17.83
N ALA A 152 3.16 8.72 18.57
CA ALA A 152 3.09 7.53 19.41
C ALA A 152 2.03 7.76 20.50
N SER A 153 1.30 6.70 20.87
CA SER A 153 0.30 6.78 21.92
C SER A 153 0.92 7.23 23.25
N ASP A 154 0.19 8.05 24.00
CA ASP A 154 0.52 8.43 25.38
C ASP A 154 0.07 7.38 26.42
N GLY A 155 -0.39 6.22 25.96
CA GLY A 155 -0.98 5.15 26.77
C GLY A 155 -2.49 5.29 26.99
N THR A 156 -3.09 6.40 26.54
CA THR A 156 -4.54 6.68 26.65
C THR A 156 -5.15 6.98 25.28
N SER A 157 -4.47 7.76 24.47
CA SER A 157 -4.95 8.23 23.17
C SER A 157 -3.81 8.33 22.15
N THR A 158 -4.18 8.51 20.90
CA THR A 158 -3.27 8.77 19.79
C THR A 158 -3.77 9.96 18.99
N THR A 159 -2.91 10.96 18.76
CA THR A 159 -3.21 12.11 17.90
C THR A 159 -2.94 11.73 16.44
N LEU A 160 -3.95 11.89 15.59
CA LEU A 160 -3.85 11.76 14.14
C LEU A 160 -3.74 13.15 13.50
N TYR A 161 -2.96 13.24 12.43
CA TYR A 161 -2.86 14.41 11.57
C TYR A 161 -3.48 14.11 10.21
N LEU A 162 -4.33 15.00 9.73
CA LEU A 162 -5.13 14.82 8.52
C LEU A 162 -4.66 15.76 7.41
N LEU A 163 -4.80 15.30 6.17
CA LEU A 163 -4.45 16.08 4.98
C LEU A 163 -5.36 17.30 4.85
N GLU A 164 -6.66 17.09 5.04
CA GLU A 164 -7.69 18.12 5.06
C GLU A 164 -8.40 18.13 6.42
N GLY A 165 -9.02 19.27 6.75
CA GLY A 165 -9.76 19.40 8.01
C GLY A 165 -11.18 18.81 7.90
N PHE A 166 -11.78 18.48 9.04
CA PHE A 166 -13.16 17.98 9.08
C PHE A 166 -14.15 18.96 8.46
N ALA A 167 -15.12 18.45 7.68
CA ALA A 167 -16.14 19.31 7.08
C ALA A 167 -17.12 19.83 8.14
N LYS A 168 -17.38 19.02 9.18
CA LYS A 168 -18.23 19.35 10.32
C LYS A 168 -17.48 19.17 11.64
N ALA A 169 -17.99 19.78 12.70
CA ALA A 169 -17.52 19.44 14.05
C ALA A 169 -17.95 18.00 14.38
N ILE A 170 -17.02 17.25 14.96
CA ILE A 170 -17.22 15.85 15.35
C ILE A 170 -17.12 15.75 16.87
N THR A 171 -17.88 14.85 17.47
CA THR A 171 -17.94 14.68 18.92
C THR A 171 -17.52 13.27 19.32
N THR A 172 -17.29 13.04 20.61
CA THR A 172 -16.87 11.73 21.13
C THR A 172 -17.93 10.62 20.96
N SER A 173 -19.16 10.96 20.56
CA SER A 173 -20.19 9.95 20.22
C SER A 173 -20.04 9.39 18.81
N TYR A 174 -19.13 9.93 17.99
CA TYR A 174 -18.95 9.52 16.61
C TYR A 174 -18.10 8.24 16.55
N GLY A 175 -18.54 7.30 15.72
CA GLY A 175 -17.76 6.11 15.39
C GLY A 175 -16.62 6.49 14.44
N VAL A 176 -15.49 5.81 14.61
CA VAL A 176 -14.35 5.93 13.72
C VAL A 176 -13.84 4.56 13.30
N THR A 177 -13.50 4.45 12.02
CA THR A 177 -12.77 3.30 11.48
C THR A 177 -11.53 3.81 10.76
N ILE A 178 -10.37 3.26 11.08
CA ILE A 178 -9.11 3.61 10.44
C ILE A 178 -8.56 2.40 9.72
N TYR A 179 -8.35 2.57 8.42
CA TYR A 179 -7.66 1.61 7.57
C TYR A 179 -6.20 2.03 7.44
N LEU A 180 -5.27 1.11 7.69
CA LEU A 180 -3.84 1.34 7.45
C LEU A 180 -3.59 1.53 5.94
N SER A 181 -2.47 2.18 5.60
CA SER A 181 -1.99 2.16 4.22
C SER A 181 -1.87 0.70 3.74
N PRO A 182 -2.33 0.36 2.52
CA PRO A 182 -2.19 -0.98 1.97
C PRO A 182 -0.71 -1.42 1.90
N TYR A 183 0.23 -0.48 1.93
CA TYR A 183 1.67 -0.71 1.84
C TYR A 183 2.43 -0.73 3.19
N TYR A 184 1.77 -0.55 4.34
CA TYR A 184 2.44 -0.50 5.65
C TYR A 184 2.72 -1.89 6.28
N ASN A 185 1.90 -2.88 5.97
CA ASN A 185 1.94 -4.22 6.57
C ASN A 185 1.85 -5.27 5.46
N ILE A 186 2.81 -5.24 4.55
CA ILE A 186 2.89 -6.18 3.44
C ILE A 186 3.31 -7.56 3.95
N ARG A 187 2.67 -8.60 3.42
CA ARG A 187 2.91 -10.01 3.77
C ARG A 187 2.89 -10.91 2.55
N ALA A 188 3.50 -12.08 2.68
CA ALA A 188 3.39 -13.15 1.71
C ALA A 188 1.92 -13.55 1.52
N MET A 189 1.56 -13.89 0.28
CA MET A 189 0.27 -14.51 0.00
C MET A 189 0.14 -15.84 0.72
N SER A 190 -1.03 -16.03 1.32
CA SER A 190 -1.41 -17.22 2.06
C SER A 190 -2.94 -17.22 2.11
N GLY A 191 -3.56 -18.40 2.03
CA GLY A 191 -5.00 -18.58 1.78
C GLY A 191 -5.97 -17.59 2.44
N GLY A 192 -7.13 -17.40 1.79
CA GLY A 192 -8.18 -16.45 2.18
C GLY A 192 -8.54 -15.50 1.04
N TYR A 193 -9.55 -14.65 1.25
CA TYR A 193 -9.97 -13.62 0.30
C TYR A 193 -9.09 -12.37 0.50
N MET A 194 -8.00 -12.27 -0.26
CA MET A 194 -7.05 -11.16 -0.18
C MET A 194 -6.58 -10.73 -1.56
N SER A 195 -6.36 -9.43 -1.74
CA SER A 195 -5.86 -8.88 -2.99
C SER A 195 -4.34 -8.90 -3.02
N ALA A 196 -3.78 -9.37 -4.12
CA ALA A 196 -2.42 -9.07 -4.55
C ALA A 196 -2.25 -7.56 -4.76
N LEU A 197 -1.24 -7.00 -4.12
CA LEU A 197 -0.86 -5.58 -4.22
C LEU A 197 0.35 -5.36 -5.11
N GLY A 198 1.21 -6.36 -5.25
CA GLY A 198 2.40 -6.26 -6.06
C GLY A 198 3.25 -7.52 -6.01
N TRP A 199 4.32 -7.52 -6.78
CA TRP A 199 5.25 -8.63 -6.92
C TRP A 199 6.57 -8.35 -6.22
N ALA A 200 6.97 -9.24 -5.31
CA ALA A 200 8.28 -9.22 -4.68
C ALA A 200 9.30 -10.00 -5.51
N LYS A 201 10.47 -9.38 -5.72
CA LYS A 201 11.58 -9.99 -6.48
C LYS A 201 12.59 -10.72 -5.61
N PHE A 202 12.53 -10.54 -4.30
CA PHE A 202 13.48 -11.08 -3.33
C PHE A 202 12.81 -11.26 -1.96
N SER A 203 13.49 -11.95 -1.05
CA SER A 203 13.00 -12.13 0.32
C SER A 203 13.20 -10.86 1.16
N VAL A 204 12.20 -10.49 1.95
CA VAL A 204 12.24 -9.28 2.79
C VAL A 204 12.12 -9.66 4.27
N ALA A 205 12.95 -9.06 5.11
CA ALA A 205 12.93 -9.27 6.55
C ALA A 205 11.73 -8.58 7.22
N SER A 206 11.28 -9.11 8.37
CA SER A 206 10.16 -8.53 9.10
C SER A 206 10.49 -7.12 9.60
N GLY A 207 9.60 -6.16 9.34
CA GLY A 207 9.75 -4.77 9.75
C GLY A 207 10.59 -3.90 8.81
N TYR A 208 11.19 -4.47 7.77
CA TYR A 208 12.02 -3.76 6.81
C TYR A 208 11.17 -3.07 5.75
N TYR A 209 11.76 -2.07 5.11
CA TYR A 209 11.18 -1.26 4.05
C TYR A 209 11.80 -1.64 2.71
N PHE A 210 11.00 -1.64 1.65
CA PHE A 210 11.41 -2.10 0.32
C PHE A 210 10.52 -1.53 -0.78
N TRP A 211 10.93 -1.67 -2.04
CA TRP A 211 10.13 -1.31 -3.21
C TRP A 211 9.36 -2.52 -3.75
N LEU A 212 8.03 -2.43 -3.72
CA LEU A 212 7.12 -3.46 -4.25
C LEU A 212 6.74 -3.13 -5.69
N GLN A 213 6.98 -4.02 -6.66
CA GLN A 213 6.58 -3.77 -8.05
C GLN A 213 5.07 -3.94 -8.22
N THR A 214 4.39 -2.93 -8.73
CA THR A 214 2.92 -2.90 -8.89
C THR A 214 2.47 -2.80 -10.35
N ALA A 215 3.37 -2.42 -11.26
CA ALA A 215 3.13 -2.54 -12.70
C ALA A 215 4.42 -2.79 -13.49
N GLY A 216 4.30 -3.19 -14.75
CA GLY A 216 5.41 -3.43 -15.66
C GLY A 216 5.76 -4.91 -15.83
N ARG A 217 6.84 -5.19 -16.57
CA ARG A 217 7.23 -6.56 -16.90
C ARG A 217 7.75 -7.32 -15.66
N ILE A 218 7.26 -8.55 -15.46
CA ILE A 218 7.79 -9.50 -14.47
C ILE A 218 7.89 -10.90 -15.07
N SER A 219 8.76 -11.72 -14.49
CA SER A 219 8.77 -13.18 -14.65
C SER A 219 8.84 -13.81 -13.26
N GLY A 220 8.09 -14.89 -13.04
CA GLY A 220 7.82 -15.37 -11.69
C GLY A 220 7.51 -16.86 -11.56
N VAL A 221 7.36 -17.30 -10.32
CA VAL A 221 7.01 -18.69 -9.99
C VAL A 221 5.55 -18.96 -10.38
N THR A 222 5.32 -20.04 -11.11
CA THR A 222 3.98 -20.50 -11.51
C THR A 222 3.44 -21.53 -10.54
N GLY A 223 2.12 -21.51 -10.32
CA GLY A 223 1.42 -22.50 -9.50
C GLY A 223 1.30 -23.84 -10.23
N ALA A 224 1.31 -24.95 -9.50
CA ALA A 224 1.41 -26.31 -10.06
C ALA A 224 0.24 -26.76 -10.94
N SER A 225 -0.87 -26.04 -11.00
CA SER A 225 -2.13 -26.52 -11.62
C SER A 225 -2.49 -25.89 -12.96
N THR A 226 -2.11 -24.64 -13.24
CA THR A 226 -2.51 -23.93 -14.47
C THR A 226 -1.46 -22.90 -14.88
N TRP A 227 -0.68 -23.21 -15.92
CA TRP A 227 0.26 -22.25 -16.44
C TRP A 227 -0.46 -21.12 -17.17
N PRO A 228 -0.04 -19.86 -16.99
CA PRO A 228 -0.55 -18.78 -17.82
C PRO A 228 -0.38 -19.10 -19.30
N GLY A 229 -1.46 -19.03 -20.08
CA GLY A 229 -1.43 -19.24 -21.53
C GLY A 229 -1.46 -20.69 -21.98
N GLN A 230 -1.60 -21.65 -21.06
CA GLN A 230 -1.78 -23.06 -21.37
C GLN A 230 -3.11 -23.33 -22.10
N THR A 231 -4.17 -22.58 -21.76
CA THR A 231 -5.46 -22.62 -22.47
C THR A 231 -5.44 -21.65 -23.64
N GLN A 232 -5.83 -22.13 -24.82
CA GLN A 232 -5.88 -21.32 -26.03
C GLN A 232 -6.72 -20.06 -25.82
N TYR A 233 -6.20 -18.92 -26.28
CA TYR A 233 -6.80 -17.58 -26.16
C TYR A 233 -6.88 -16.97 -24.75
N TYR A 234 -6.50 -17.69 -23.70
CA TYR A 234 -6.47 -17.12 -22.34
C TYR A 234 -5.12 -16.47 -22.07
N ARG A 235 -5.11 -15.14 -22.17
CA ARG A 235 -3.92 -14.29 -21.97
C ARG A 235 -3.89 -13.59 -20.63
N ASP A 236 -5.02 -13.57 -19.92
CA ASP A 236 -5.13 -13.01 -18.60
C ASP A 236 -4.38 -13.87 -17.58
N VAL A 237 -3.68 -13.19 -16.67
CA VAL A 237 -2.91 -13.82 -15.60
C VAL A 237 -3.49 -13.42 -14.26
N TYR A 238 -3.49 -14.37 -13.33
CA TYR A 238 -4.10 -14.26 -12.02
C TYR A 238 -3.09 -14.58 -10.93
N SER A 239 -3.30 -14.02 -9.73
CA SER A 239 -2.55 -14.41 -8.54
C SER A 239 -3.25 -15.58 -7.87
N ASN A 240 -2.53 -16.66 -7.60
CA ASN A 240 -3.02 -17.75 -6.77
C ASN A 240 -3.01 -17.35 -5.28
N THR A 241 -3.62 -18.19 -4.43
CA THR A 241 -3.71 -17.99 -2.97
C THR A 241 -2.37 -18.06 -2.24
N ASP A 242 -1.35 -18.67 -2.86
CA ASP A 242 0.04 -18.74 -2.38
C ASP A 242 0.94 -17.63 -2.98
N GLY A 243 0.37 -16.79 -3.85
CA GLY A 243 1.08 -15.71 -4.54
C GLY A 243 1.79 -16.12 -5.83
N SER A 244 1.65 -17.38 -6.27
CA SER A 244 2.15 -17.82 -7.56
C SER A 244 1.32 -17.29 -8.74
N LEU A 245 1.92 -17.27 -9.93
CA LEU A 245 1.24 -16.95 -11.19
C LEU A 245 0.40 -18.15 -11.65
N ILE A 246 -0.85 -17.89 -12.02
CA ILE A 246 -1.72 -18.90 -12.61
C ILE A 246 -2.47 -18.36 -13.84
N GLY A 247 -2.86 -19.26 -14.73
CA GLY A 247 -3.81 -18.96 -15.81
C GLY A 247 -5.23 -18.68 -15.29
N TYR A 248 -6.14 -18.40 -16.21
CA TYR A 248 -7.55 -18.11 -15.88
C TYR A 248 -8.14 -19.13 -14.91
N THR A 249 -8.58 -18.64 -13.75
CA THR A 249 -9.31 -19.42 -12.75
C THR A 249 -10.36 -18.51 -12.11
N ALA A 250 -11.62 -18.93 -12.12
CA ALA A 250 -12.71 -18.13 -11.55
C ALA A 250 -12.50 -17.89 -10.04
N GLY A 251 -12.78 -16.66 -9.59
CA GLY A 251 -12.65 -16.26 -8.19
C GLY A 251 -11.27 -15.75 -7.78
N TYR A 252 -10.27 -15.80 -8.67
CA TYR A 252 -8.94 -15.24 -8.42
C TYR A 252 -8.84 -13.81 -8.97
N GLN A 253 -7.93 -13.00 -8.41
CA GLN A 253 -7.67 -11.65 -8.88
C GLN A 253 -6.82 -11.67 -10.15
N LYS A 254 -7.30 -10.98 -11.19
CA LYS A 254 -6.50 -10.68 -12.37
C LYS A 254 -5.40 -9.68 -12.01
N VAL A 255 -4.17 -10.00 -12.37
CA VAL A 255 -2.98 -9.20 -12.05
C VAL A 255 -2.30 -8.62 -13.30
N GLY A 256 -2.57 -9.19 -14.48
CA GLY A 256 -1.92 -8.76 -15.71
C GLY A 256 -2.25 -9.62 -16.92
N PHE A 257 -1.35 -9.61 -17.90
CA PHE A 257 -1.46 -10.41 -19.12
C PHE A 257 -0.11 -10.92 -19.61
N LEU A 258 -0.11 -12.04 -20.34
CA LEU A 258 1.08 -12.62 -20.94
C LEU A 258 1.58 -11.83 -22.14
N LEU A 259 2.90 -11.71 -22.24
CA LEU A 259 3.56 -11.05 -23.37
C LEU A 259 3.77 -12.02 -24.55
N GLU A 260 4.28 -13.21 -24.27
CA GLU A 260 4.77 -14.14 -25.30
C GLU A 260 3.70 -15.09 -25.84
N ARG A 261 3.76 -15.44 -27.13
CA ARG A 261 2.84 -16.43 -27.71
C ARG A 261 3.09 -17.80 -27.07
N THR A 262 2.03 -18.39 -26.55
CA THR A 262 2.03 -19.76 -26.00
C THR A 262 1.45 -20.78 -27.00
N ALA A 263 1.63 -22.06 -26.70
CA ALA A 263 1.03 -23.17 -27.45
C ALA A 263 0.11 -23.99 -26.53
N SER A 264 -0.75 -24.83 -27.11
CA SER A 264 -1.56 -25.76 -26.32
C SER A 264 -0.64 -26.59 -25.43
N ASP A 265 -1.00 -26.73 -24.15
CA ASP A 265 -0.24 -27.45 -23.12
C ASP A 265 1.15 -26.84 -22.78
N TYR A 266 1.42 -25.60 -23.20
CA TYR A 266 2.66 -24.90 -22.90
C TYR A 266 2.42 -23.42 -22.58
N GLY A 267 2.48 -23.08 -21.29
CA GLY A 267 2.36 -21.68 -20.83
C GLY A 267 3.71 -20.99 -20.66
N ASP A 268 3.67 -19.73 -20.20
CA ASP A 268 4.85 -18.91 -19.90
C ASP A 268 4.60 -18.12 -18.61
N ASN A 269 5.65 -17.53 -18.04
CA ASN A 269 5.60 -16.69 -16.85
C ASN A 269 6.03 -15.25 -17.11
N ASP A 270 6.36 -14.87 -18.35
CA ASP A 270 6.65 -13.48 -18.73
C ASP A 270 5.36 -12.67 -18.96
N ILE A 271 5.09 -11.77 -18.03
CA ILE A 271 3.83 -11.03 -17.98
C ILE A 271 4.03 -9.52 -17.87
N MET A 272 3.03 -8.78 -18.31
CA MET A 272 2.86 -7.38 -17.99
C MET A 272 1.91 -7.23 -16.80
N LEU A 273 2.45 -6.81 -15.66
CA LEU A 273 1.72 -6.53 -14.43
C LEU A 273 0.91 -5.23 -14.54
N GLN A 274 -0.33 -5.23 -14.03
CA GLN A 274 -1.29 -4.12 -14.11
C GLN A 274 -2.07 -3.94 -12.79
N LEU A 275 -1.38 -3.86 -11.65
CA LEU A 275 -2.00 -3.61 -10.34
C LEU A 275 -2.04 -2.12 -9.96
N ASP A 276 -1.32 -1.28 -10.68
CA ASP A 276 -1.19 0.15 -10.43
C ASP A 276 -1.06 0.91 -11.75
N TYR A 277 -1.35 2.20 -11.70
CA TYR A 277 -1.29 3.10 -12.83
C TYR A 277 -0.40 4.30 -12.48
N PRO A 278 0.30 4.89 -13.45
CA PRO A 278 1.13 6.05 -13.17
C PRO A 278 0.22 7.19 -12.71
N GLU A 279 0.56 7.82 -11.60
CA GLU A 279 -0.11 9.05 -11.18
C GLU A 279 0.23 10.16 -12.20
N GLY A 280 -0.82 10.88 -12.62
CA GLY A 280 -0.81 11.91 -13.67
C GLY A 280 0.25 12.98 -13.50
#